data_AF-A0A7X0H814-F1
#
_entry.id   AF-A0A7X0H814-F1
#
_cell.length_a   1.000
_cell.length_b   1.000
_cell.length_c   1.000
_cell.angle_alpha   90.00
_cell.angle_beta   90.00
_cell.angle_gamma   90.00
#
_symmetry.space_group_name_H-M   'P 1'
#
loop_
_entity.id
_entity.type
_entity.pdbx_description
1 polymer ?
#
loop_
_entity_poly.entity_id
_entity_poly.type
_entity_poly.pdbx_seq_one_letter_code
_entity_poly.pdbx_strand_id
1 'polypeptide(L)'
;MNFSFKFGALAFVSGAFFCQATVSADEVEPVAVEKGGIVAVEAEDFVEQTKDEIRAWYRVDESTTPDVTPDGDPPHVEGASGGAYIEILPDTRRTHGDKLIRGENFSPEPGHLAIIHYPIEFETAGRYYVWARIYSTGSEDNGIHVGLNGEWPAAGQRMQWCQGKHGWRWESRQRTKEQHCGVKHKIFIDIPEPGVHTISFSMREDGIEFDKFILVNEQHEAMEGTSPEENLAQE
;
A
#
# COMPACT_ATOMS: atom_id res chain seq x y z
N MET A 1 -68.26 -53.51 39.10
CA MET A 1 -68.03 -52.07 39.27
C MET A 1 -66.58 -51.89 39.72
N ASN A 2 -65.71 -51.41 38.84
CA ASN A 2 -64.34 -51.00 39.17
C ASN A 2 -63.99 -49.79 38.29
N PHE A 3 -63.73 -48.66 38.93
CA PHE A 3 -63.30 -47.41 38.29
C PHE A 3 -61.81 -47.49 37.96
N SER A 4 -61.43 -47.17 36.71
CA SER A 4 -60.04 -46.98 36.31
C SER A 4 -59.82 -45.50 35.98
N PHE A 5 -59.01 -44.84 36.79
CA PHE A 5 -58.54 -43.46 36.56
C PHE A 5 -57.53 -43.43 35.41
N LYS A 6 -57.68 -42.50 34.47
CA LYS A 6 -56.64 -42.14 33.49
C LYS A 6 -55.94 -40.86 33.98
N PHE A 7 -54.63 -40.94 34.23
CA PHE A 7 -53.78 -39.76 34.38
C PHE A 7 -53.16 -39.42 33.02
N GLY A 8 -53.33 -38.17 32.59
CA GLY A 8 -52.67 -37.61 31.41
C GLY A 8 -51.24 -37.17 31.74
N ALA A 9 -50.31 -37.45 30.83
CA ALA A 9 -48.95 -36.92 30.89
C ALA A 9 -48.87 -35.64 30.04
N LEU A 10 -48.50 -34.53 30.66
CA LEU A 10 -48.19 -33.25 30.02
C LEU A 10 -46.70 -33.25 29.66
N ALA A 11 -46.37 -33.14 28.37
CA ALA A 11 -44.99 -33.02 27.91
C ALA A 11 -44.59 -31.54 27.85
N PHE A 12 -43.62 -31.13 28.67
CA PHE A 12 -42.94 -29.84 28.55
C PHE A 12 -41.76 -30.00 27.58
N VAL A 13 -41.78 -29.27 26.47
CA VAL A 13 -40.64 -29.13 25.56
C VAL A 13 -39.89 -27.87 25.98
N SER A 14 -38.72 -28.00 26.61
CA SER A 14 -37.84 -26.86 26.88
C SER A 14 -37.06 -26.52 25.61
N GLY A 15 -37.38 -25.41 24.96
CA GLY A 15 -36.55 -24.82 23.92
C GLY A 15 -35.34 -24.13 24.54
N ALA A 16 -34.14 -24.64 24.28
CA ALA A 16 -32.91 -23.93 24.61
C ALA A 16 -32.66 -22.85 23.53
N PHE A 17 -32.81 -21.58 23.90
CA PHE A 17 -32.34 -20.46 23.09
C PHE A 17 -30.81 -20.40 23.19
N PHE A 18 -30.12 -20.85 22.15
CA PHE A 18 -28.71 -20.53 21.97
C PHE A 18 -28.61 -19.09 21.45
N CYS A 19 -28.26 -18.16 22.34
CA CYS A 19 -27.76 -16.86 21.93
C CYS A 19 -26.31 -17.06 21.47
N GLN A 20 -26.09 -17.19 20.15
CA GLN A 20 -24.75 -17.08 19.60
C GLN A 20 -24.36 -15.60 19.65
N ALA A 21 -23.47 -15.25 20.58
CA ALA A 21 -22.74 -14.01 20.48
C ALA A 21 -21.84 -14.11 19.23
N THR A 22 -22.12 -13.28 18.24
CA THR A 22 -21.23 -13.06 17.11
C THR A 22 -19.99 -12.37 17.66
N VAL A 23 -18.85 -13.07 17.64
CA VAL A 23 -17.54 -12.44 17.83
C VAL A 23 -17.36 -11.51 16.64
N SER A 24 -17.30 -10.21 16.90
CA SER A 24 -16.85 -9.24 15.90
C SER A 24 -15.46 -9.68 15.47
N ALA A 25 -15.23 -9.91 14.18
CA ALA A 25 -13.88 -9.86 13.67
C ALA A 25 -13.33 -8.48 14.05
N ASP A 26 -12.11 -8.41 14.58
CA ASP A 26 -11.45 -7.14 14.84
C ASP A 26 -11.51 -6.33 13.53
N GLU A 27 -12.29 -5.23 13.53
CA GLU A 27 -12.28 -4.31 12.41
C GLU A 27 -10.87 -3.71 12.37
N VAL A 28 -10.17 -3.92 11.27
CA VAL A 28 -8.85 -3.34 11.07
C VAL A 28 -9.06 -1.83 10.94
N GLU A 29 -8.65 -1.08 11.95
CA GLU A 29 -8.72 0.39 11.96
C GLU A 29 -8.00 0.95 10.73
N PRO A 30 -8.68 1.74 9.89
CA PRO A 30 -8.08 2.31 8.69
C PRO A 30 -7.04 3.37 9.07
N VAL A 31 -5.91 3.41 8.34
CA VAL A 31 -4.88 4.45 8.51
C VAL A 31 -5.29 5.78 7.87
N ALA A 32 -6.24 5.72 6.94
CA ALA A 32 -6.81 6.88 6.27
C ALA A 32 -8.23 6.60 5.82
N VAL A 33 -9.00 7.69 5.67
CA VAL A 33 -10.36 7.68 5.13
C VAL A 33 -10.35 8.57 3.89
N GLU A 34 -10.97 8.08 2.81
CA GLU A 34 -11.22 8.87 1.61
C GLU A 34 -12.07 10.10 1.93
N LYS A 35 -11.67 11.24 1.38
CA LYS A 35 -12.45 12.47 1.43
C LYS A 35 -12.57 13.03 0.02
N GLY A 36 -13.81 13.14 -0.46
CA GLY A 36 -14.09 13.80 -1.74
C GLY A 36 -13.35 13.19 -2.93
N GLY A 37 -13.11 11.88 -2.98
CA GLY A 37 -12.36 11.26 -4.08
C GLY A 37 -10.84 11.22 -3.89
N ILE A 38 -10.33 11.65 -2.73
CA ILE A 38 -8.89 11.71 -2.46
C ILE A 38 -8.56 10.94 -1.17
N VAL A 39 -7.46 10.20 -1.20
CA VAL A 39 -6.80 9.63 0.00
C VAL A 39 -5.34 10.06 -0.01
N ALA A 40 -4.79 10.50 1.12
CA ALA A 40 -3.37 10.79 1.29
C ALA A 40 -2.84 10.05 2.53
N VAL A 41 -1.69 9.37 2.38
CA VAL A 41 -1.12 8.51 3.43
C VAL A 41 0.40 8.68 3.43
N GLU A 42 0.99 8.90 4.61
CA GLU A 42 2.44 8.87 4.78
C GLU A 42 2.93 7.41 4.69
N ALA A 43 4.04 7.18 4.00
CA ALA A 43 4.48 5.83 3.71
C ALA A 43 4.87 5.08 4.99
N GLU A 44 5.38 5.75 6.01
CA GLU A 44 5.71 5.16 7.31
C GLU A 44 4.51 4.71 8.16
N ASP A 45 3.27 5.02 7.74
CA ASP A 45 2.04 4.63 8.46
C ASP A 45 1.51 3.23 8.08
N PHE A 46 2.32 2.37 7.45
CA PHE A 46 1.91 0.99 7.17
C PHE A 46 1.66 0.22 8.47
N VAL A 47 0.63 -0.63 8.50
CA VAL A 47 0.25 -1.38 9.72
C VAL A 47 0.91 -2.75 9.80
N GLU A 48 1.34 -3.28 8.66
CA GLU A 48 1.95 -4.59 8.56
C GLU A 48 2.94 -4.62 7.39
N GLN A 49 4.03 -5.36 7.60
CA GLN A 49 4.97 -5.76 6.56
C GLN A 49 5.02 -7.29 6.47
N THR A 50 5.14 -7.82 5.25
CA THR A 50 5.31 -9.26 4.99
C THR A 50 6.36 -9.53 3.90
N LYS A 51 6.85 -10.78 3.83
CA LYS A 51 7.90 -11.23 2.89
C LYS A 51 9.17 -10.39 2.99
N ASP A 52 9.57 -10.14 4.22
CA ASP A 52 10.59 -9.18 4.62
C ASP A 52 11.90 -9.83 5.08
N GLU A 53 12.06 -11.13 4.84
CA GLU A 53 13.23 -11.89 5.27
C GLU A 53 14.49 -11.58 4.45
N ILE A 54 14.32 -11.07 3.23
CA ILE A 54 15.40 -10.76 2.29
C ILE A 54 15.62 -9.24 2.16
N ARG A 55 14.52 -8.49 2.10
CA ARG A 55 14.49 -7.02 2.03
C ARG A 55 13.31 -6.56 2.87
N ALA A 56 13.50 -5.47 3.61
CA ALA A 56 12.47 -4.91 4.48
C ALA A 56 12.46 -3.40 4.34
N TRP A 57 11.30 -2.80 4.59
CA TRP A 57 11.12 -1.36 4.74
C TRP A 57 11.54 -0.93 6.14
N TYR A 58 12.38 0.09 6.21
CA TYR A 58 12.85 0.68 7.45
C TYR A 58 12.52 2.17 7.47
N ARG A 59 11.96 2.62 8.58
CA ARG A 59 11.69 4.04 8.80
C ARG A 59 12.98 4.82 9.01
N VAL A 60 13.06 5.99 8.39
CA VAL A 60 14.11 6.99 8.58
C VAL A 60 13.46 8.32 8.96
N ASP A 61 13.97 8.97 10.00
CA ASP A 61 13.56 10.31 10.45
C ASP A 61 14.73 11.04 11.13
N GLU A 62 14.50 12.27 11.64
CA GLU A 62 15.56 13.07 12.29
C GLU A 62 16.26 12.35 13.46
N SER A 63 15.57 11.40 14.09
CA SER A 63 16.05 10.68 15.27
C SER A 63 16.43 9.23 14.99
N THR A 64 16.07 8.71 13.81
CA THR A 64 16.14 7.30 13.47
C THR A 64 16.80 7.11 12.11
N THR A 65 17.89 6.35 12.09
CA THR A 65 18.47 5.82 10.86
C THR A 65 18.74 4.33 11.09
N PRO A 66 18.28 3.43 10.20
CA PRO A 66 18.46 2.01 10.35
C PRO A 66 19.95 1.62 10.29
N ASP A 67 20.39 0.74 11.20
CA ASP A 67 21.73 0.13 11.16
C ASP A 67 21.69 -1.15 10.31
N VAL A 68 21.35 -1.00 9.02
CA VAL A 68 21.25 -2.09 8.04
C VAL A 68 22.24 -1.81 6.92
N THR A 69 23.08 -2.79 6.60
CA THR A 69 24.11 -2.63 5.56
C THR A 69 24.03 -3.75 4.52
N PRO A 70 24.46 -3.50 3.27
CA PRO A 70 24.86 -2.20 2.75
C PRO A 70 23.69 -1.21 2.63
N ASP A 71 24.00 0.05 2.87
CA ASP A 71 23.21 1.24 2.56
C ASP A 71 24.22 2.25 2.04
N GLY A 72 24.03 2.71 0.80
CA GLY A 72 24.96 3.61 0.12
C GLY A 72 24.58 5.07 0.20
N ASP A 73 23.42 5.38 0.76
CA ASP A 73 22.80 6.69 0.67
C ASP A 73 22.89 7.42 2.03
N PRO A 74 23.06 8.75 2.05
CA PRO A 74 22.86 9.51 3.26
C PRO A 74 21.36 9.62 3.57
N PRO A 75 20.94 9.82 4.82
CA PRO A 75 19.53 10.06 5.12
C PRO A 75 18.98 11.31 4.41
N HIS A 76 17.89 11.18 3.65
CA HIS A 76 17.22 12.29 2.95
C HIS A 76 15.98 12.85 3.67
N VAL A 77 16.05 12.98 5.00
CA VAL A 77 14.92 13.45 5.83
C VAL A 77 14.46 14.87 5.43
N GLU A 78 15.38 15.72 4.97
CA GLU A 78 15.03 17.06 4.50
C GLU A 78 14.08 17.00 3.30
N GLY A 79 12.90 17.59 3.46
CA GLY A 79 11.87 17.68 2.43
C GLY A 79 10.93 16.47 2.36
N ALA A 80 11.16 15.41 3.14
CA ALA A 80 10.18 14.35 3.34
C ALA A 80 8.92 14.93 4.02
N SER A 81 7.74 14.49 3.58
CA SER A 81 6.47 14.81 4.22
C SER A 81 6.51 14.26 5.65
N GLY A 82 5.93 14.99 6.61
CA GLY A 82 5.94 14.56 8.01
C GLY A 82 7.33 14.46 8.68
N GLY A 83 8.43 14.72 7.96
CA GLY A 83 9.79 14.57 8.46
C GLY A 83 10.28 13.12 8.59
N ALA A 84 9.64 12.19 7.87
CA ALA A 84 10.03 10.79 7.84
C ALA A 84 9.71 10.15 6.49
N TYR A 85 10.33 8.99 6.23
CA TYR A 85 10.06 8.15 5.07
C TYR A 85 10.45 6.70 5.40
N ILE A 86 10.22 5.79 4.46
CA ILE A 86 10.68 4.40 4.57
C ILE A 86 11.60 4.02 3.41
N GLU A 87 12.61 3.20 3.69
CA GLU A 87 13.59 2.75 2.70
C GLU A 87 13.67 1.23 2.66
N ILE A 88 13.79 0.65 1.47
CA ILE A 88 14.00 -0.80 1.32
C ILE A 88 15.47 -1.15 1.47
N LEU A 89 15.82 -1.83 2.57
CA LEU A 89 17.19 -2.24 2.87
C LEU A 89 17.32 -3.77 3.00
N PRO A 90 18.53 -4.34 2.84
CA PRO A 90 19.76 -3.67 2.40
C PRO A 90 19.73 -3.18 0.95
N ASP A 91 20.35 -2.04 0.66
CA ASP A 91 20.54 -1.52 -0.69
C ASP A 91 21.84 -2.07 -1.32
N THR A 92 21.65 -3.04 -2.21
CA THR A 92 22.74 -3.74 -2.88
C THR A 92 22.87 -3.40 -4.35
N ARG A 93 21.95 -2.61 -4.90
CA ARG A 93 21.89 -2.31 -6.34
C ARG A 93 21.51 -0.86 -6.61
N ARG A 94 22.49 0.03 -6.43
CA ARG A 94 22.36 1.48 -6.65
C ARG A 94 22.40 1.87 -8.12
N THR A 95 23.21 1.17 -8.91
CA THR A 95 23.53 1.54 -10.28
C THR A 95 23.50 0.36 -11.24
N HIS A 96 23.50 0.66 -12.54
CA HIS A 96 23.63 -0.36 -13.60
C HIS A 96 24.94 -1.16 -13.52
N GLY A 97 25.95 -0.65 -12.79
CA GLY A 97 27.21 -1.35 -12.54
C GLY A 97 27.08 -2.45 -11.48
N ASP A 98 26.07 -2.37 -10.62
CA ASP A 98 25.82 -3.35 -9.57
C ASP A 98 25.10 -4.59 -10.12
N LYS A 99 25.39 -5.74 -9.53
CA LYS A 99 24.86 -7.01 -10.02
C LYS A 99 23.37 -7.10 -9.73
N LEU A 100 22.58 -7.27 -10.79
CA LEU A 100 21.16 -7.60 -10.67
C LEU A 100 20.97 -9.06 -10.22
N ILE A 101 20.26 -9.25 -9.11
CA ILE A 101 19.90 -10.54 -8.51
C ILE A 101 18.38 -10.59 -8.36
N ARG A 102 17.73 -11.39 -9.22
CA ARG A 102 16.26 -11.56 -9.20
C ARG A 102 15.84 -12.30 -7.94
N GLY A 103 14.77 -11.81 -7.30
CA GLY A 103 14.28 -12.36 -6.04
C GLY A 103 15.11 -11.95 -4.83
N GLU A 104 15.99 -10.97 -4.98
CA GLU A 104 16.77 -10.42 -3.87
C GLU A 104 16.81 -8.88 -3.90
N ASN A 105 17.55 -8.29 -4.84
CA ASN A 105 17.62 -6.83 -5.02
C ASN A 105 16.73 -6.30 -6.15
N PHE A 106 16.05 -7.22 -6.81
CA PHE A 106 15.13 -6.91 -7.90
C PHE A 106 14.01 -7.95 -7.97
N SER A 107 12.76 -7.50 -7.90
CA SER A 107 11.57 -8.33 -8.13
C SER A 107 10.79 -7.82 -9.34
N PRO A 108 10.81 -8.53 -10.49
CA PRO A 108 9.97 -8.16 -11.63
C PRO A 108 8.49 -8.50 -11.42
N GLU A 109 8.20 -9.39 -10.48
CA GLU A 109 6.88 -9.90 -10.14
C GLU A 109 6.38 -9.18 -8.86
N PRO A 110 5.16 -8.60 -8.89
CA PRO A 110 4.60 -7.89 -7.74
C PRO A 110 4.26 -8.86 -6.60
N GLY A 111 4.34 -8.38 -5.36
CA GLY A 111 3.89 -9.14 -4.18
C GLY A 111 4.80 -10.30 -3.79
N HIS A 112 6.09 -10.26 -4.13
CA HIS A 112 7.04 -11.31 -3.76
C HIS A 112 8.02 -10.92 -2.65
N LEU A 113 8.33 -9.63 -2.47
CA LEU A 113 9.35 -9.14 -1.54
C LEU A 113 8.94 -7.79 -0.94
N ALA A 114 9.29 -7.58 0.33
CA ALA A 114 9.09 -6.36 1.11
C ALA A 114 7.71 -5.73 0.83
N ILE A 115 6.66 -6.42 1.28
CA ILE A 115 5.28 -5.97 1.08
C ILE A 115 4.86 -5.20 2.31
N ILE A 116 4.27 -4.02 2.12
CA ILE A 116 3.68 -3.19 3.18
C ILE A 116 2.19 -2.98 2.90
N HIS A 117 1.39 -2.89 3.96
CA HIS A 117 -0.07 -2.92 3.91
C HIS A 117 -0.70 -1.71 4.61
N TYR A 118 -1.71 -1.12 3.96
CA TYR A 118 -2.44 0.07 4.41
C TYR A 118 -3.95 -0.20 4.31
N PRO A 119 -4.66 -0.45 5.43
CA PRO A 119 -6.11 -0.47 5.46
C PRO A 119 -6.64 0.96 5.26
N ILE A 120 -7.47 1.18 4.25
CA ILE A 120 -8.01 2.49 3.91
C ILE A 120 -9.53 2.36 3.77
N GLU A 121 -10.26 3.26 4.40
CA GLU A 121 -11.72 3.34 4.25
C GLU A 121 -12.08 4.21 3.04
N PHE A 122 -12.80 3.65 2.09
CA PHE A 122 -13.31 4.36 0.91
C PHE A 122 -14.80 4.65 1.09
N GLU A 123 -15.20 5.91 0.88
CA GLU A 123 -16.60 6.33 0.86
C GLU A 123 -17.25 6.03 -0.50
N THR A 124 -16.45 5.95 -1.57
CA THR A 124 -16.92 5.73 -2.95
C THR A 124 -16.17 4.62 -3.68
N ALA A 125 -16.92 3.86 -4.48
CA ALA A 125 -16.36 2.87 -5.39
C ALA A 125 -15.90 3.53 -6.69
N GLY A 126 -14.93 2.91 -7.38
CA GLY A 126 -14.47 3.35 -8.68
C GLY A 126 -12.96 3.28 -8.83
N ARG A 127 -12.47 3.89 -9.92
CA ARG A 127 -11.05 3.92 -10.23
C ARG A 127 -10.34 5.00 -9.42
N TYR A 128 -9.24 4.62 -8.79
CA TYR A 128 -8.29 5.52 -8.15
C TYR A 128 -6.91 5.38 -8.80
N TYR A 129 -6.37 6.51 -9.27
CA TYR A 129 -5.01 6.61 -9.78
C TYR A 129 -4.04 6.75 -8.62
N VAL A 130 -2.95 5.99 -8.66
CA VAL A 130 -1.97 5.96 -7.59
C VAL A 130 -0.81 6.87 -7.94
N TRP A 131 -0.57 7.84 -7.08
CA TRP A 131 0.58 8.73 -7.10
C TRP A 131 1.44 8.41 -5.89
N ALA A 132 2.75 8.35 -6.08
CA ALA A 132 3.69 8.16 -4.99
C ALA A 132 4.84 9.16 -5.10
N ARG A 133 5.31 9.60 -3.94
CA ARG A 133 6.44 10.49 -3.74
C ARG A 133 7.59 9.63 -3.24
N ILE A 134 8.64 9.56 -4.05
CA ILE A 134 9.85 8.82 -3.69
C ILE A 134 11.07 9.73 -3.77
N TYR A 135 12.15 9.30 -3.15
CA TYR A 135 13.50 9.73 -3.45
C TYR A 135 14.23 8.57 -4.14
N SER A 136 15.13 8.93 -5.05
CA SER A 136 15.99 7.95 -5.72
C SER A 136 17.33 8.63 -5.96
N THR A 137 18.36 8.05 -5.35
CA THR A 137 19.76 8.48 -5.43
C THR A 137 20.42 7.86 -6.64
N GLY A 138 20.14 6.59 -6.86
CA GLY A 138 20.68 5.75 -7.91
C GLY A 138 19.86 5.73 -9.19
N SER A 139 20.25 4.81 -10.07
CA SER A 139 19.52 4.53 -11.31
C SER A 139 18.67 3.27 -11.23
N GLU A 140 18.70 2.57 -10.10
CA GLU A 140 18.21 1.19 -9.95
C GLU A 140 17.38 0.97 -8.69
N ASP A 141 16.98 2.06 -8.03
CA ASP A 141 16.28 2.24 -6.75
C ASP A 141 14.97 3.01 -6.97
N ASN A 142 14.21 2.66 -8.00
CA ASN A 142 13.23 3.60 -8.57
C ASN A 142 11.96 2.97 -9.11
N GLY A 143 11.57 1.83 -8.54
CA GLY A 143 10.29 1.22 -8.84
C GLY A 143 9.72 0.39 -7.70
N ILE A 144 8.39 0.35 -7.70
CA ILE A 144 7.55 -0.46 -6.81
C ILE A 144 6.37 -1.01 -7.59
N HIS A 145 5.61 -1.90 -6.95
CA HIS A 145 4.32 -2.37 -7.41
C HIS A 145 3.23 -2.00 -6.40
N VAL A 146 1.99 -1.91 -6.87
CA VAL A 146 0.78 -1.63 -6.08
C VAL A 146 -0.19 -2.79 -6.18
N GLY A 147 -0.80 -3.15 -5.05
CA GLY A 147 -1.79 -4.21 -4.89
C GLY A 147 -3.04 -3.72 -4.16
N LEU A 148 -4.10 -4.51 -4.25
CA LEU A 148 -5.40 -4.25 -3.63
C LEU A 148 -5.96 -5.57 -3.08
N ASN A 149 -6.29 -5.60 -1.78
CA ASN A 149 -6.90 -6.74 -1.10
C ASN A 149 -6.15 -8.07 -1.33
N GLY A 150 -4.81 -8.03 -1.29
CA GLY A 150 -3.93 -9.18 -1.51
C GLY A 150 -3.70 -9.54 -2.98
N GLU A 151 -4.40 -8.90 -3.92
CA GLU A 151 -4.25 -9.10 -5.36
C GLU A 151 -3.36 -8.03 -5.99
N TRP A 152 -2.72 -8.36 -7.13
CA TRP A 152 -1.74 -7.51 -7.80
C TRP A 152 -2.16 -7.19 -9.24
N PRO A 153 -3.08 -6.22 -9.44
CA PRO A 153 -3.67 -5.93 -10.74
C PRO A 153 -2.60 -5.50 -11.76
N ALA A 154 -2.82 -5.80 -13.04
CA ALA A 154 -1.87 -5.46 -14.09
C ALA A 154 -1.54 -3.95 -14.14
N ALA A 155 -2.52 -3.09 -13.83
CA ALA A 155 -2.33 -1.64 -13.74
C ALA A 155 -1.47 -1.20 -12.54
N GLY A 156 -1.42 -1.96 -11.45
CA GLY A 156 -0.58 -1.64 -10.29
C GLY A 156 0.90 -1.98 -10.45
N GLN A 157 1.29 -2.65 -11.53
CA GLN A 157 2.66 -3.17 -11.66
C GLN A 157 3.63 -2.15 -12.26
N ARG A 158 4.89 -2.19 -11.82
CA ARG A 158 6.03 -1.49 -12.45
C ARG A 158 5.85 0.02 -12.51
N MET A 159 5.44 0.60 -11.39
CA MET A 159 5.51 2.04 -11.18
C MET A 159 6.99 2.45 -11.22
N GLN A 160 7.32 3.55 -11.91
CA GLN A 160 8.70 3.86 -12.27
C GLN A 160 9.01 5.37 -12.29
N TRP A 161 10.14 5.74 -11.67
CA TRP A 161 10.68 7.10 -11.68
C TRP A 161 12.00 7.18 -12.46
N CYS A 162 11.92 7.63 -13.71
CA CYS A 162 13.09 7.75 -14.58
C CYS A 162 13.89 9.06 -14.41
N GLN A 163 13.21 10.14 -14.06
CA GLN A 163 13.76 11.49 -14.09
C GLN A 163 13.79 12.08 -12.68
N GLY A 164 14.64 13.09 -12.49
CA GLY A 164 14.55 13.92 -11.30
C GLY A 164 15.09 13.26 -10.04
N LYS A 165 16.22 12.57 -10.18
CA LYS A 165 17.03 12.00 -9.09
C LYS A 165 17.51 13.08 -8.13
N HIS A 166 17.89 12.65 -6.93
CA HIS A 166 18.38 13.52 -5.86
C HIS A 166 17.33 14.55 -5.38
N GLY A 167 16.07 14.12 -5.29
CA GLY A 167 14.98 14.94 -4.75
C GLY A 167 13.66 14.18 -4.67
N TRP A 168 12.86 14.52 -3.65
CA TRP A 168 11.51 14.00 -3.47
C TRP A 168 10.61 14.35 -4.67
N ARG A 169 10.00 13.34 -5.29
CA ARG A 169 9.23 13.53 -6.52
C ARG A 169 8.00 12.65 -6.64
N TRP A 170 6.88 13.28 -6.95
CA TRP A 170 5.65 12.62 -7.38
C TRP A 170 5.77 12.07 -8.81
N GLU A 171 5.39 10.81 -9.01
CA GLU A 171 5.02 10.29 -10.33
C GLU A 171 3.84 9.32 -10.25
N SER A 172 3.23 9.08 -11.41
CA SER A 172 2.26 8.02 -11.66
C SER A 172 2.45 7.46 -13.07
N ARG A 173 3.47 6.61 -13.23
CA ARG A 173 3.87 6.08 -14.54
C ARG A 173 4.12 4.58 -14.51
N GLN A 174 3.45 3.86 -15.42
CA GLN A 174 3.65 2.44 -15.58
C GLN A 174 4.68 2.16 -16.66
N ARG A 175 5.81 1.55 -16.30
CA ARG A 175 6.78 1.04 -17.29
C ARG A 175 6.16 -0.04 -18.18
N THR A 176 6.28 0.16 -19.49
CA THR A 176 5.88 -0.84 -20.49
C THR A 176 7.10 -1.34 -21.27
N LYS A 177 6.87 -2.31 -22.17
CA LYS A 177 7.91 -2.78 -23.08
C LYS A 177 8.31 -1.69 -24.08
N GLU A 178 7.36 -0.88 -24.50
CA GLU A 178 7.52 0.19 -25.50
C GLU A 178 8.04 1.49 -24.87
N GLN A 179 7.68 1.76 -23.61
CA GLN A 179 8.04 2.98 -22.90
C GLN A 179 8.69 2.66 -21.55
N HIS A 180 10.02 2.61 -21.56
CA HIS A 180 10.84 2.26 -20.40
C HIS A 180 10.63 3.20 -19.19
N CYS A 181 10.42 4.49 -19.44
CA CYS A 181 10.15 5.48 -18.39
C CYS A 181 8.68 5.60 -17.99
N GLY A 182 7.87 4.69 -18.52
CA GLY A 182 6.48 4.54 -18.18
C GLY A 182 5.53 5.58 -18.75
N VAL A 183 4.30 5.12 -18.95
CA VAL A 183 3.18 5.89 -19.48
C VAL A 183 2.38 6.43 -18.31
N LYS A 184 2.05 7.73 -18.33
CA LYS A 184 1.20 8.36 -17.31
C LYS A 184 -0.21 7.75 -17.31
N HIS A 185 -0.93 7.90 -16.19
CA HIS A 185 -2.34 7.49 -16.05
C HIS A 185 -2.58 5.99 -16.29
N LYS A 186 -1.56 5.15 -16.09
CA LYS A 186 -1.66 3.69 -16.21
C LYS A 186 -1.48 2.96 -14.89
N ILE A 187 -1.15 3.69 -13.83
CA ILE A 187 -1.04 3.17 -12.47
C ILE A 187 -2.35 3.51 -11.75
N PHE A 188 -3.20 2.50 -11.58
CA PHE A 188 -4.49 2.65 -10.91
C PHE A 188 -4.93 1.33 -10.27
N ILE A 189 -5.87 1.45 -9.34
CA ILE A 189 -6.63 0.37 -8.70
C ILE A 189 -8.12 0.66 -8.85
N ASP A 190 -8.93 -0.38 -8.94
CA ASP A 190 -10.38 -0.26 -9.05
C ASP A 190 -11.00 -0.73 -7.73
N ILE A 191 -11.52 0.20 -6.94
CA ILE A 191 -12.20 -0.04 -5.67
C ILE A 191 -13.62 -0.55 -5.97
N PRO A 192 -13.97 -1.78 -5.55
CA PRO A 192 -15.20 -2.43 -5.99
C PRO A 192 -16.46 -1.88 -5.32
N GLU A 193 -16.37 -1.49 -4.05
CA GLU A 193 -17.48 -0.98 -3.23
C GLU A 193 -16.95 -0.06 -2.12
N PRO A 194 -17.78 0.80 -1.50
CA PRO A 194 -17.39 1.53 -0.30
C PRO A 194 -17.07 0.59 0.86
N GLY A 195 -16.11 0.98 1.70
CA GLY A 195 -15.65 0.23 2.86
C GLY A 195 -14.13 0.17 2.98
N VAL A 196 -13.65 -0.61 3.95
CA VAL A 196 -12.21 -0.79 4.18
C VAL A 196 -11.61 -1.73 3.15
N HIS A 197 -10.58 -1.26 2.46
CA HIS A 197 -9.77 -2.03 1.53
C HIS A 197 -8.29 -1.91 1.88
N THR A 198 -7.54 -2.98 1.68
CA THR A 198 -6.10 -2.98 1.93
C THR A 198 -5.35 -2.62 0.66
N ILE A 199 -4.73 -1.46 0.64
CA ILE A 199 -3.75 -1.10 -0.38
C ILE A 199 -2.41 -1.69 0.04
N SER A 200 -1.65 -2.22 -0.92
CA SER A 200 -0.34 -2.80 -0.64
C SER A 200 0.69 -2.30 -1.62
N PHE A 201 1.92 -2.12 -1.16
CA PHE A 201 3.06 -1.86 -2.03
C PHE A 201 4.09 -2.98 -1.85
N SER A 202 4.76 -3.38 -2.94
CA SER A 202 5.86 -4.34 -2.87
C SER A 202 7.07 -3.85 -3.63
N MET A 203 8.24 -4.28 -3.20
CA MET A 203 9.50 -4.00 -3.87
C MET A 203 9.46 -4.41 -5.34
N ARG A 204 9.94 -3.52 -6.21
CA ARG A 204 10.50 -3.91 -7.51
C ARG A 204 12.03 -3.84 -7.47
N GLU A 205 12.57 -2.85 -6.79
CA GLU A 205 14.01 -2.52 -6.67
C GLU A 205 14.31 -2.16 -5.21
N ASP A 206 15.46 -2.61 -4.67
CA ASP A 206 15.93 -2.21 -3.33
C ASP A 206 16.48 -0.77 -3.33
N GLY A 207 16.72 -0.21 -2.15
CA GLY A 207 17.22 1.16 -1.96
C GLY A 207 16.23 2.28 -2.31
N ILE A 208 15.00 1.95 -2.74
CA ILE A 208 13.99 2.97 -2.96
C ILE A 208 13.54 3.58 -1.62
N GLU A 209 13.53 4.91 -1.58
CA GLU A 209 13.02 5.70 -0.46
C GLU A 209 11.60 6.19 -0.78
N PHE A 210 10.62 5.82 0.02
CA PHE A 210 9.21 6.08 -0.20
C PHE A 210 8.67 6.93 0.95
N ASP A 211 8.11 8.09 0.60
CA ASP A 211 7.71 9.13 1.55
C ASP A 211 6.19 9.21 1.71
N LYS A 212 5.45 9.29 0.59
CA LYS A 212 4.00 9.49 0.65
C LYS A 212 3.31 8.92 -0.57
N PHE A 213 2.07 8.48 -0.44
CA PHE A 213 1.21 8.23 -1.59
C PHE A 213 -0.14 8.91 -1.49
N ILE A 214 -0.72 9.17 -2.65
CA ILE A 214 -2.05 9.73 -2.82
C ILE A 214 -2.82 8.88 -3.82
N LEU A 215 -4.08 8.64 -3.50
CA LEU A 215 -5.05 8.01 -4.39
C LEU A 215 -6.05 9.09 -4.80
N VAL A 216 -6.21 9.31 -6.10
CA VAL A 216 -7.19 10.26 -6.63
C VAL A 216 -8.16 9.54 -7.56
N ASN A 217 -9.45 9.75 -7.37
CA ASN A 217 -10.45 9.14 -8.24
C ASN A 217 -10.40 9.74 -9.65
N GLU A 218 -11.10 9.12 -10.59
CA GLU A 218 -11.12 9.56 -12.00
C GLU A 218 -11.62 11.01 -12.20
N GLN A 219 -12.48 11.53 -11.34
CA GLN A 219 -12.95 12.91 -11.43
C GLN A 219 -11.82 13.90 -11.10
N HIS A 220 -11.03 13.60 -10.07
CA HIS A 220 -9.89 14.42 -9.67
C HIS A 220 -8.69 14.27 -10.61
N GLU A 221 -8.44 13.07 -11.16
CA GLU A 221 -7.38 12.87 -12.14
C GLU A 221 -7.64 13.63 -13.45
N ALA A 222 -8.91 13.73 -13.87
CA ALA A 222 -9.30 14.47 -15.07
C ALA A 222 -9.10 15.99 -14.96
N MET A 223 -8.85 16.53 -13.75
CA MET A 223 -8.42 17.91 -13.54
C MET A 223 -6.92 18.04 -13.89
N GLU A 224 -6.60 18.00 -15.18
CA GLU A 224 -5.21 18.07 -15.67
C GLU A 224 -4.47 19.34 -15.17
N GLY A 225 -3.21 19.17 -14.75
CA GLY A 225 -2.25 20.26 -14.62
C GLY A 225 -1.68 20.51 -13.23
N THR A 226 -2.19 19.82 -12.21
CA THR A 226 -1.74 19.94 -10.82
C THR A 226 -1.06 18.66 -10.33
N SER A 227 0.02 18.80 -9.59
CA SER A 227 0.53 17.73 -8.74
C SER A 227 -0.55 17.35 -7.70
N PRO A 228 -0.57 16.10 -7.19
CA PRO A 228 -1.52 15.71 -6.15
C PRO A 228 -1.54 16.65 -4.92
N GLU A 229 -0.42 17.30 -4.59
CA GLU A 229 -0.34 18.31 -3.52
C GLU A 229 -1.21 19.55 -3.79
N GLU A 230 -1.29 19.99 -5.04
CA GLU A 230 -2.14 21.12 -5.44
C GLU A 230 -3.62 20.75 -5.43
N ASN A 231 -3.96 19.46 -5.50
CA ASN A 231 -5.33 18.96 -5.29
C ASN A 231 -5.69 18.89 -3.81
N LEU A 232 -4.74 18.52 -2.94
CA LEU A 232 -4.93 18.52 -1.48
C LEU A 232 -5.07 19.93 -0.87
N ALA A 233 -4.50 20.97 -1.51
CA ALA A 233 -4.55 22.34 -1.03
C ALA A 233 -5.86 23.09 -1.37
N GLN A 234 -6.82 22.45 -2.07
CA GLN A 234 -8.08 23.05 -2.51
C GLN A 234 -9.30 22.66 -1.66
N GLU A 235 -9.09 21.89 -0.59
CA GLU A 235 -10.09 21.56 0.44
C GLU A 235 -9.78 22.27 1.77
#